data_AF-A0A6P0NIT2-F1
#
_entry.id   AF-A0A6P0NIT2-F1
#
_cell.length_a   1.000
_cell.length_b   1.000
_cell.length_c   1.000
_cell.angle_alpha   90.00
_cell.angle_beta   90.00
_cell.angle_gamma   90.00
#
_symmetry.space_group_name_H-M   'P 1'
#
loop_
_entity.id
_entity.type
_entity.pdbx_description
1 polymer ?
#
loop_
_entity_poly.entity_id
_entity_poly.type
_entity_poly.pdbx_seq_one_letter_code
_entity_poly.pdbx_strand_id
1 'polypeptide(L)'
;MENDVDTQLKPILALVRQSVSPDRLNTIQESVFSGCWLGQTYQEIADDLGYDAVYIRGIGSQLWQQLSKSLGEKITKSNFQTILQQRLEDGRESVEVAHVAERPKSGETPHPSVNVISDSPSAPISRDPQNHGEPLSASGGQKGEGDDYVFRPPNEERCYSKIEQQGALIRIKAPRQLGKTSFMTKVLGHAKERHFHSVVVSLRLADTDIFTSLDRVLQWFCAIVDDQLGLESDLEKQWKPIFGSNYNCTHYIGQTV
;
A
#
# COMPACT_ATOMS: atom_id res chain seq x y z
N MET A 1 -24.90 8.54 -19.06
CA MET A 1 -24.23 8.39 -20.37
C MET A 1 -23.00 7.50 -20.20
N GLU A 2 -23.18 6.27 -19.69
CA GLU A 2 -22.05 5.44 -19.22
C GLU A 2 -21.46 4.48 -20.26
N ASN A 3 -22.18 4.14 -21.33
CA ASN A 3 -21.79 3.05 -22.23
C ASN A 3 -20.51 3.32 -23.08
N ASP A 4 -20.10 4.58 -23.24
CA ASP A 4 -18.99 4.94 -24.12
C ASP A 4 -17.62 4.63 -23.50
N VAL A 5 -17.43 4.96 -22.21
CA VAL A 5 -16.14 4.77 -21.54
C VAL A 5 -15.82 3.29 -21.31
N ASP A 6 -16.81 2.47 -20.94
CA ASP A 6 -16.64 1.02 -20.78
C ASP A 6 -16.40 0.30 -22.12
N THR A 7 -16.82 0.91 -23.24
CA THR A 7 -16.49 0.44 -24.60
C THR A 7 -15.05 0.80 -24.98
N GLN A 8 -14.54 1.96 -24.57
CA GLN A 8 -13.14 2.39 -24.76
C GLN A 8 -12.16 1.61 -23.86
N LEU A 9 -12.51 1.37 -22.60
CA LEU A 9 -11.62 0.75 -21.60
C LEU A 9 -11.23 -0.69 -21.93
N LYS A 10 -12.17 -1.52 -22.38
CA LYS A 10 -11.96 -2.96 -22.61
C LYS A 10 -10.84 -3.30 -23.60
N PRO A 11 -10.78 -2.74 -24.83
CA PRO A 11 -9.68 -3.02 -25.75
C PRO A 11 -8.33 -2.48 -25.25
N ILE A 12 -8.34 -1.37 -24.52
CA ILE A 12 -7.11 -0.74 -24.01
C ILE A 12 -6.54 -1.53 -22.83
N LEU A 13 -7.39 -2.01 -21.90
CA LEU A 13 -6.99 -2.96 -20.86
C LEU A 13 -6.47 -4.28 -21.46
N ALA A 14 -7.02 -4.75 -22.58
CA ALA A 14 -6.49 -5.94 -23.28
C ALA A 14 -5.09 -5.68 -23.87
N LEU A 15 -4.87 -4.54 -24.54
CA LEU A 15 -3.55 -4.16 -25.10
C LEU A 15 -2.51 -3.92 -24.00
N VAL A 16 -2.91 -3.32 -22.88
CA VAL A 16 -2.07 -3.11 -21.69
C VAL A 16 -1.73 -4.46 -21.02
N ARG A 17 -2.69 -5.37 -20.85
CA ARG A 17 -2.45 -6.76 -20.40
C ARG A 17 -1.53 -7.56 -21.33
N GLN A 18 -1.59 -7.32 -22.64
CA GLN A 18 -0.71 -7.98 -23.61
C GLN A 18 0.71 -7.41 -23.58
N SER A 19 0.84 -6.09 -23.39
CA SER A 19 2.13 -5.37 -23.35
C SER A 19 2.89 -5.59 -22.04
N VAL A 20 2.20 -5.82 -20.92
CA VAL A 20 2.83 -6.14 -19.63
C VAL A 20 2.91 -7.66 -19.44
N SER A 21 4.01 -8.24 -19.93
CA SER A 21 4.39 -9.64 -19.69
C SER A 21 5.78 -9.70 -19.03
N PRO A 22 6.03 -10.62 -18.07
CA PRO A 22 5.13 -11.68 -17.58
C PRO A 22 4.17 -11.24 -16.46
N ASP A 23 4.41 -10.07 -15.85
CA ASP A 23 3.70 -9.60 -14.65
C ASP A 23 2.25 -9.18 -14.97
N ARG A 24 1.32 -10.14 -14.93
CA ARG A 24 -0.11 -9.86 -15.10
C ARG A 24 -0.57 -8.79 -14.12
N LEU A 25 -1.24 -7.77 -14.64
CA LEU A 25 -1.76 -6.65 -13.86
C LEU A 25 -2.66 -7.15 -12.72
N ASN A 26 -2.32 -6.75 -11.50
CA ASN A 26 -3.09 -7.06 -10.31
C ASN A 26 -4.36 -6.17 -10.27
N THR A 27 -5.44 -6.62 -9.64
CA THR A 27 -6.75 -5.92 -9.61
C THR A 27 -6.62 -4.44 -9.22
N ILE A 28 -5.75 -4.11 -8.26
CA ILE A 28 -5.49 -2.73 -7.83
C ILE A 28 -4.85 -1.90 -8.96
N GLN A 29 -3.93 -2.48 -9.75
CA GLN A 29 -3.35 -1.79 -10.92
C GLN A 29 -4.41 -1.54 -12.00
N GLU A 30 -5.34 -2.47 -12.22
CA GLU A 30 -6.43 -2.30 -13.18
C GLU A 30 -7.43 -1.23 -12.72
N SER A 31 -7.76 -1.17 -11.42
CA SER A 31 -8.56 -0.09 -10.84
C SER A 31 -7.84 1.26 -10.91
N VAL A 32 -6.55 1.33 -10.61
CA VAL A 32 -5.74 2.57 -10.71
C VAL A 32 -5.62 3.04 -12.15
N PHE A 33 -5.45 2.13 -13.12
CA PHE A 33 -5.48 2.43 -14.55
C PHE A 33 -6.84 3.02 -14.94
N SER A 34 -7.92 2.30 -14.64
CA SER A 34 -9.28 2.65 -15.07
C SER A 34 -9.77 3.94 -14.43
N GLY A 35 -9.50 4.14 -13.13
CA GLY A 35 -9.84 5.39 -12.43
C GLY A 35 -9.05 6.59 -12.98
N CYS A 36 -7.76 6.41 -13.27
CA CYS A 36 -6.99 7.48 -13.92
C CYS A 36 -7.49 7.76 -15.35
N TRP A 37 -8.01 6.75 -16.07
CA TRP A 37 -8.62 6.89 -17.40
C TRP A 37 -9.96 7.63 -17.35
N LEU A 38 -10.73 7.42 -16.27
CA LEU A 38 -11.92 8.18 -15.91
C LEU A 38 -11.60 9.61 -15.39
N GLY A 39 -10.33 10.02 -15.39
CA GLY A 39 -9.86 11.32 -14.93
C GLY A 39 -9.72 11.47 -13.41
N GLN A 40 -10.09 10.46 -12.62
CA GLN A 40 -10.04 10.51 -11.15
C GLN A 40 -8.62 10.76 -10.64
N THR A 41 -8.49 11.50 -9.54
CA THR A 41 -7.24 11.66 -8.78
C THR A 41 -6.85 10.36 -8.06
N TYR A 42 -5.58 10.25 -7.67
CA TYR A 42 -5.12 9.15 -6.81
C TYR A 42 -5.70 9.18 -5.38
N GLN A 43 -6.46 10.22 -5.03
CA GLN A 43 -7.13 10.32 -3.75
C GLN A 43 -8.54 9.73 -3.85
N GLU A 44 -9.33 10.15 -4.85
CA GLU A 44 -10.64 9.54 -5.15
C GLU A 44 -10.53 8.03 -5.40
N ILE A 45 -9.53 7.58 -6.17
CA ILE A 45 -9.25 6.15 -6.40
C ILE A 45 -8.88 5.42 -5.09
N ALA A 46 -8.28 6.11 -4.13
CA ALA A 46 -7.94 5.52 -2.83
C ALA A 46 -9.16 5.44 -1.91
N ASP A 47 -9.97 6.49 -1.87
CA ASP A 47 -11.22 6.55 -1.12
C ASP A 47 -12.24 5.52 -1.64
N ASP A 48 -12.39 5.38 -2.97
CA ASP A 48 -13.26 4.38 -3.63
C ASP A 48 -12.84 2.93 -3.34
N LEU A 49 -11.54 2.66 -3.25
CA LEU A 49 -10.99 1.32 -3.02
C LEU A 49 -10.69 1.02 -1.54
N GLY A 50 -10.85 2.00 -0.62
CA GLY A 50 -10.54 1.86 0.80
C GLY A 50 -9.05 1.79 1.15
N TYR A 51 -8.16 2.29 0.29
CA TYR A 51 -6.71 2.36 0.51
C TYR A 51 -6.25 3.79 0.87
N ASP A 52 -4.96 3.94 1.19
CA ASP A 52 -4.34 5.25 1.37
C ASP A 52 -3.85 5.85 0.04
N ALA A 53 -3.98 7.17 -0.13
CA ALA A 53 -3.61 7.88 -1.35
C ALA A 53 -2.10 7.84 -1.67
N VAL A 54 -1.22 7.63 -0.68
CA VAL A 54 0.23 7.41 -0.89
C VAL A 54 0.48 6.02 -1.45
N TYR A 55 -0.23 5.00 -0.96
CA TYR A 55 -0.15 3.64 -1.51
C TYR A 55 -0.60 3.61 -2.98
N ILE A 56 -1.75 4.21 -3.30
CA ILE A 56 -2.28 4.30 -4.66
C ILE A 56 -1.37 5.10 -5.60
N ARG A 57 -0.72 6.19 -5.12
CA ARG A 57 0.34 6.89 -5.87
C ARG A 57 1.55 6.00 -6.16
N GLY A 58 1.95 5.14 -5.22
CA GLY A 58 3.02 4.17 -5.40
C GLY A 58 2.71 3.17 -6.52
N ILE A 59 1.54 2.53 -6.46
CA ILE A 59 1.05 1.60 -7.49
C ILE A 59 0.97 2.27 -8.85
N GLY A 60 0.42 3.50 -8.93
CA GLY A 60 0.36 4.28 -10.17
C GLY A 60 1.74 4.60 -10.75
N SER A 61 2.71 4.97 -9.90
CA SER A 61 4.10 5.22 -10.34
C SER A 61 4.75 3.96 -10.92
N GLN A 62 4.61 2.81 -10.25
CA GLN A 62 5.12 1.52 -10.75
C GLN A 62 4.45 1.14 -12.08
N LEU A 63 3.14 1.32 -12.20
CA LEU A 63 2.37 1.05 -13.43
C LEU A 63 2.88 1.87 -14.62
N TRP A 64 3.09 3.18 -14.45
CA TRP A 64 3.61 4.03 -15.54
C TRP A 64 5.06 3.70 -15.89
N GLN A 65 5.89 3.26 -14.94
CA GLN A 65 7.24 2.78 -15.21
C GLN A 65 7.24 1.44 -15.97
N GLN A 66 6.39 0.48 -15.59
CA GLN A 66 6.20 -0.79 -16.30
C GLN A 66 5.74 -0.55 -17.73
N LEU A 67 4.70 0.27 -17.93
CA LEU A 67 4.20 0.64 -19.26
C LEU A 67 5.23 1.40 -20.09
N SER A 68 6.00 2.32 -19.50
CA SER A 68 7.06 3.02 -20.22
C SER A 68 8.15 2.06 -20.73
N LYS A 69 8.48 1.06 -19.91
CA LYS A 69 9.50 0.04 -20.23
C LYS A 69 9.04 -0.94 -21.30
N SER A 70 7.75 -1.31 -21.35
CA SER A 70 7.23 -2.25 -22.35
C SER A 70 6.85 -1.59 -23.68
N LEU A 71 6.35 -0.34 -23.66
CA LEU A 71 5.92 0.37 -24.86
C LEU A 71 7.04 1.20 -25.52
N GLY A 72 8.16 1.40 -24.83
CA GLY A 72 9.36 2.09 -25.33
C GLY A 72 9.33 3.62 -25.24
N GLU A 73 8.23 4.19 -24.71
CA GLU A 73 7.98 5.63 -24.63
C GLU A 73 7.77 6.09 -23.19
N LYS A 74 8.05 7.36 -22.87
CA LYS A 74 7.87 7.88 -21.51
C LYS A 74 6.40 8.16 -21.21
N ILE A 75 5.74 7.22 -20.55
CA ILE A 75 4.34 7.31 -20.15
C ILE A 75 4.21 7.99 -18.78
N THR A 76 3.25 8.90 -18.66
CA THR A 76 2.93 9.66 -17.44
C THR A 76 1.41 9.77 -17.30
N LYS A 77 0.91 10.08 -16.09
CA LYS A 77 -0.54 10.29 -15.89
C LYS A 77 -1.17 11.37 -16.79
N SER A 78 -0.40 12.34 -17.26
CA SER A 78 -0.88 13.37 -18.20
C SER A 78 -0.93 12.91 -19.66
N ASN A 79 -0.16 11.88 -20.04
CA ASN A 79 0.08 11.51 -21.44
C ASN A 79 -0.39 10.08 -21.78
N PHE A 80 -0.55 9.19 -20.79
CA PHE A 80 -0.88 7.78 -21.01
C PHE A 80 -2.18 7.58 -21.80
N GLN A 81 -3.19 8.42 -21.56
CA GLN A 81 -4.47 8.36 -22.26
C GLN A 81 -4.29 8.65 -23.74
N THR A 82 -3.63 9.76 -24.09
CA THR A 82 -3.31 10.14 -25.48
C THR A 82 -2.44 9.09 -26.16
N ILE A 83 -1.37 8.61 -25.51
CA ILE A 83 -0.47 7.60 -26.08
C ILE A 83 -1.21 6.28 -26.35
N LEU A 84 -2.09 5.84 -25.44
CA LEU A 84 -2.82 4.57 -25.60
C LEU A 84 -4.04 4.69 -26.53
N GLN A 85 -4.66 5.87 -26.67
CA GLN A 85 -5.65 6.14 -27.72
C GLN A 85 -4.96 6.16 -29.10
N GLN A 86 -3.87 6.91 -29.23
CA GLN A 86 -3.09 6.96 -30.47
C GLN A 86 -2.58 5.57 -30.86
N ARG A 87 -2.04 4.77 -29.94
CA ARG A 87 -1.63 3.38 -30.22
C ARG A 87 -2.80 2.44 -30.57
N LEU A 88 -4.04 2.75 -30.16
CA LEU A 88 -5.25 2.02 -30.57
C LEU A 88 -5.73 2.44 -31.97
N GLU A 89 -5.43 3.67 -32.38
CA GLU A 89 -5.71 4.23 -33.71
C GLU A 89 -4.64 3.78 -34.72
N ASP A 90 -3.34 3.95 -34.42
CA ASP A 90 -2.21 3.37 -35.17
C ASP A 90 -2.34 1.83 -35.30
N GLY A 91 -2.85 1.17 -34.25
CA GLY A 91 -3.14 -0.27 -34.22
C GLY A 91 -4.34 -0.69 -35.08
N ARG A 92 -5.13 0.26 -35.58
CA ARG A 92 -6.16 0.07 -36.61
C ARG A 92 -5.67 0.50 -37.99
N GLU A 93 -4.83 1.52 -38.09
CA GLU A 93 -4.31 2.10 -39.33
C GLU A 93 -2.97 1.47 -39.81
N SER A 94 -2.54 0.38 -39.18
CA SER A 94 -1.39 -0.44 -39.61
C SER A 94 -1.55 -1.12 -41.00
N VAL A 95 -2.56 -0.73 -41.79
CA VAL A 95 -2.77 -1.12 -43.19
C VAL A 95 -3.23 0.07 -44.07
N GLU A 96 -2.59 1.25 -44.00
CA GLU A 96 -2.35 2.06 -45.23
C GLU A 96 -1.24 3.13 -45.14
N VAL A 97 -0.04 2.72 -45.57
CA VAL A 97 1.08 3.45 -46.23
C VAL A 97 1.21 4.99 -46.03
N ALA A 98 2.33 5.37 -45.41
CA ALA A 98 2.81 6.74 -45.22
C ALA A 98 3.23 7.53 -46.49
N HIS A 99 3.04 8.87 -46.45
CA HIS A 99 3.88 9.96 -47.00
C HIS A 99 3.32 11.32 -46.48
N VAL A 100 4.00 12.48 -46.39
CA VAL A 100 5.41 12.92 -46.20
C VAL A 100 5.37 14.46 -46.10
N ALA A 101 6.33 15.12 -45.42
CA ALA A 101 6.59 16.59 -45.44
C ALA A 101 5.49 17.52 -44.83
N GLU A 102 5.73 18.77 -44.40
CA GLU A 102 6.97 19.49 -44.03
C GLU A 102 6.67 20.65 -43.04
N ARG A 103 7.73 21.32 -42.55
CA ARG A 103 7.73 22.60 -41.78
C ARG A 103 8.06 23.77 -42.77
N PRO A 104 8.21 25.07 -42.41
CA PRO A 104 8.03 25.79 -41.13
C PRO A 104 7.48 27.27 -41.19
N LYS A 105 7.46 27.95 -40.03
CA LYS A 105 7.77 29.40 -39.75
C LYS A 105 6.66 30.44 -39.43
N SER A 106 6.86 31.05 -38.25
CA SER A 106 6.89 32.50 -37.91
C SER A 106 5.64 33.40 -37.82
N GLY A 107 5.67 34.30 -36.83
CA GLY A 107 4.76 35.44 -36.61
C GLY A 107 3.68 35.17 -35.54
N GLU A 108 3.29 36.10 -34.66
CA GLU A 108 3.90 37.38 -34.22
C GLU A 108 3.29 37.77 -32.84
N THR A 109 3.93 38.64 -32.06
CA THR A 109 3.44 39.08 -30.72
C THR A 109 2.68 40.41 -30.78
N PRO A 110 1.74 40.70 -29.85
CA PRO A 110 2.13 41.60 -28.75
C PRO A 110 1.47 41.31 -27.37
N HIS A 111 2.13 41.77 -26.31
CA HIS A 111 1.59 41.83 -24.94
C HIS A 111 0.64 43.02 -24.75
N PRO A 112 -0.30 42.91 -23.79
CA PRO A 112 -0.04 43.50 -22.45
C PRO A 112 0.02 42.43 -21.31
N SER A 113 0.11 42.74 -20.01
CA SER A 113 0.98 43.68 -19.26
C SER A 113 0.68 43.59 -17.74
N VAL A 114 1.70 43.80 -16.89
CA VAL A 114 1.64 44.42 -15.53
C VAL A 114 0.77 43.71 -14.45
N ASN A 115 1.21 43.33 -13.22
CA ASN A 115 2.50 43.25 -12.49
C ASN A 115 2.23 42.30 -11.24
N VAL A 116 2.95 42.16 -10.10
CA VAL A 116 4.05 42.87 -9.40
C VAL A 116 4.80 41.95 -8.38
N ILE A 117 5.97 42.41 -7.91
CA ILE A 117 6.71 42.23 -6.62
C ILE A 117 5.99 41.49 -5.45
N SER A 118 6.64 40.76 -4.50
CA SER A 118 8.00 40.17 -4.38
C SER A 118 8.12 39.43 -3.01
N ASP A 119 9.27 38.80 -2.75
CA ASP A 119 9.90 38.47 -1.45
C ASP A 119 9.18 37.57 -0.42
N SER A 120 9.76 36.38 -0.23
CA SER A 120 9.93 35.78 1.11
C SER A 120 11.12 36.48 1.81
N PRO A 121 11.21 36.54 3.16
CA PRO A 121 11.76 35.38 3.87
C PRO A 121 11.34 35.21 5.36
N SER A 122 11.87 34.13 5.96
CA SER A 122 12.23 33.97 7.38
C SER A 122 11.15 33.69 8.44
N ALA A 123 11.26 32.47 9.01
CA ALA A 123 10.97 32.13 10.41
C ALA A 123 12.07 32.75 11.35
N PRO A 124 12.08 32.57 12.69
CA PRO A 124 11.29 31.66 13.54
C PRO A 124 10.76 32.31 14.84
N ILE A 125 10.23 31.49 15.77
CA ILE A 125 10.45 31.60 17.23
C ILE A 125 10.06 30.26 17.89
N SER A 126 10.87 29.78 18.82
CA SER A 126 10.66 28.54 19.58
C SER A 126 9.90 28.75 20.90
N ARG A 127 9.36 27.67 21.48
CA ARG A 127 9.29 27.47 22.94
C ARG A 127 9.13 25.99 23.28
N ASP A 128 9.91 25.53 24.25
CA ASP A 128 10.08 24.13 24.64
C ASP A 128 9.09 23.65 25.73
N PRO A 129 8.97 22.32 25.93
CA PRO A 129 7.98 21.72 26.85
C PRO A 129 8.52 21.41 28.24
N GLN A 130 7.63 21.32 29.22
CA GLN A 130 7.82 20.48 30.41
C GLN A 130 6.49 19.91 30.92
N ASN A 131 6.41 18.58 31.08
CA ASN A 131 6.09 17.99 32.38
C ASN A 131 6.68 16.57 32.47
N HIS A 132 7.00 16.12 33.68
CA HIS A 132 7.75 14.90 33.96
C HIS A 132 6.83 13.73 34.36
N GLY A 133 7.35 12.50 34.29
CA GLY A 133 6.61 11.27 34.60
C GLY A 133 7.49 10.03 34.47
N GLU A 134 8.39 9.84 35.43
CA GLU A 134 9.42 8.79 35.43
C GLU A 134 8.89 7.35 35.64
N PRO A 135 9.69 6.32 35.30
CA PRO A 135 9.23 4.92 35.25
C PRO A 135 9.31 4.18 36.58
N LEU A 136 8.54 3.09 36.70
CA LEU A 136 8.83 2.00 37.66
C LEU A 136 9.20 0.71 36.90
N SER A 137 10.15 -0.01 37.47
CA SER A 137 10.89 -1.11 36.83
C SER A 137 10.16 -2.46 36.82
N ALA A 138 10.75 -3.41 36.09
CA ALA A 138 10.28 -4.79 35.97
C ALA A 138 10.54 -5.65 37.21
N SER A 139 9.80 -6.76 37.31
CA SER A 139 10.36 -8.05 37.66
C SER A 139 9.57 -9.16 36.96
N GLY A 140 10.21 -10.31 36.71
CA GLY A 140 9.56 -11.50 36.18
C GLY A 140 8.92 -12.35 37.29
N GLY A 141 8.00 -13.23 36.91
CA GLY A 141 7.39 -14.21 37.80
C GLY A 141 6.57 -15.22 37.02
N GLN A 142 6.99 -16.48 37.02
CA GLN A 142 6.18 -17.58 36.51
C GLN A 142 5.01 -17.85 37.48
N LYS A 143 3.82 -18.11 36.94
CA LYS A 143 2.76 -18.82 37.67
C LYS A 143 1.88 -19.56 36.68
N GLY A 144 1.79 -20.89 36.84
CA GLY A 144 0.87 -21.73 36.07
C GLY A 144 -0.50 -21.84 36.73
N GLU A 145 -1.49 -22.25 35.93
CA GLU A 145 -2.73 -22.93 36.33
C GLU A 145 -3.46 -22.36 37.56
N GLY A 146 -3.82 -21.08 37.46
CA GLY A 146 -4.97 -20.49 38.13
C GLY A 146 -5.56 -19.45 37.18
N ASP A 147 -6.72 -19.74 36.57
CA ASP A 147 -7.30 -18.85 35.57
C ASP A 147 -8.08 -17.69 36.22
N ASP A 148 -7.33 -16.74 36.79
CA ASP A 148 -7.86 -15.51 37.40
C ASP A 148 -8.55 -14.56 36.38
N TYR A 149 -8.80 -15.03 35.14
CA TYR A 149 -9.49 -14.30 34.09
C TYR A 149 -11.02 -14.34 34.25
N VAL A 150 -11.59 -13.25 34.76
CA VAL A 150 -13.04 -13.05 34.77
C VAL A 150 -13.55 -12.74 33.36
N PHE A 151 -14.31 -13.69 32.79
CA PHE A 151 -15.04 -13.62 31.52
C PHE A 151 -16.12 -12.51 31.51
N ARG A 152 -16.20 -11.67 30.46
CA ARG A 152 -17.03 -10.45 30.42
C ARG A 152 -17.82 -10.27 29.10
N PRO A 153 -18.83 -11.14 28.84
CA PRO A 153 -19.74 -11.00 27.71
C PRO A 153 -20.32 -9.59 27.54
N PRO A 154 -20.56 -9.14 26.28
CA PRO A 154 -20.47 -9.90 25.04
C PRO A 154 -19.08 -9.83 24.36
N ASN A 155 -18.03 -9.37 25.06
CA ASN A 155 -16.77 -9.00 24.42
C ASN A 155 -15.98 -10.22 23.91
N GLU A 156 -15.82 -11.24 24.75
CA GLU A 156 -15.17 -12.50 24.41
C GLU A 156 -15.93 -13.22 23.29
N GLU A 157 -17.23 -13.42 23.44
CA GLU A 157 -18.12 -14.06 22.47
C GLU A 157 -18.01 -13.39 21.08
N ARG A 158 -18.00 -12.05 21.04
CA ARG A 158 -17.82 -11.28 19.81
C ARG A 158 -16.42 -11.42 19.20
N CYS A 159 -15.38 -11.66 20.02
CA CYS A 159 -14.03 -11.88 19.51
C CYS A 159 -13.82 -13.32 19.05
N TYR A 160 -14.33 -14.31 19.78
CA TYR A 160 -14.28 -15.73 19.42
C TYR A 160 -15.03 -15.99 18.10
N SER A 161 -16.26 -15.47 17.97
CA SER A 161 -17.03 -15.55 16.71
C SER A 161 -16.45 -14.73 15.54
N LYS A 162 -15.47 -13.84 15.80
CA LYS A 162 -14.79 -13.06 14.77
C LYS A 162 -13.41 -13.58 14.38
N ILE A 163 -12.65 -14.20 15.29
CA ILE A 163 -11.30 -14.72 14.98
C ILE A 163 -11.38 -15.95 14.06
N GLU A 164 -12.49 -16.67 14.08
CA GLU A 164 -12.80 -17.77 13.15
C GLU A 164 -13.14 -17.28 11.71
N GLN A 165 -13.17 -15.95 11.45
CA GLN A 165 -13.51 -15.39 10.14
C GLN A 165 -12.25 -14.93 9.39
N GLN A 166 -12.05 -15.43 8.17
CA GLN A 166 -10.90 -15.08 7.33
C GLN A 166 -10.83 -13.56 7.10
N GLY A 167 -9.63 -12.97 7.28
CA GLY A 167 -9.40 -11.52 7.12
C GLY A 167 -9.97 -10.63 8.23
N ALA A 168 -10.44 -11.19 9.36
CA ALA A 168 -11.04 -10.38 10.43
C ALA A 168 -10.00 -9.54 11.21
N LEU A 169 -10.25 -8.22 11.28
CA LEU A 169 -9.47 -7.30 12.11
C LEU A 169 -10.17 -7.02 13.46
N ILE A 170 -9.68 -7.64 14.54
CA ILE A 170 -10.16 -7.40 15.91
C ILE A 170 -9.26 -6.34 16.58
N ARG A 171 -9.87 -5.27 17.14
CA ARG A 171 -9.14 -4.14 17.75
C ARG A 171 -9.49 -3.95 19.22
N ILE A 172 -8.73 -4.59 20.11
CA ILE A 172 -8.89 -4.47 21.57
C ILE A 172 -8.35 -3.11 22.05
N LYS A 173 -9.23 -2.22 22.53
CA LYS A 173 -8.87 -0.93 23.13
C LYS A 173 -9.23 -0.91 24.62
N ALA A 174 -8.24 -0.63 25.47
CA ALA A 174 -8.44 -0.36 26.90
C ALA A 174 -7.28 0.47 27.48
N PRO A 175 -7.50 1.24 28.57
CA PRO A 175 -6.45 1.80 29.43
C PRO A 175 -5.32 0.84 29.83
N ARG A 176 -4.22 1.37 30.36
CA ARG A 176 -3.11 0.56 30.91
C ARG A 176 -3.64 -0.32 32.07
N GLN A 177 -3.01 -1.48 32.29
CA GLN A 177 -3.31 -2.48 33.34
C GLN A 177 -4.71 -3.13 33.33
N LEU A 178 -5.72 -2.65 32.58
CA LEU A 178 -7.04 -3.27 32.48
C LEU A 178 -7.08 -4.56 31.60
N GLY A 179 -6.24 -5.56 31.92
CA GLY A 179 -6.37 -6.94 31.42
C GLY A 179 -6.24 -7.19 29.91
N LYS A 180 -6.10 -6.17 29.05
CA LYS A 180 -6.16 -6.32 27.58
C LYS A 180 -5.20 -7.36 26.98
N THR A 181 -4.00 -7.54 27.57
CA THR A 181 -3.07 -8.59 27.14
C THR A 181 -3.59 -9.97 27.54
N SER A 182 -4.11 -10.14 28.75
CA SER A 182 -4.75 -11.39 29.21
C SER A 182 -5.97 -11.74 28.34
N PHE A 183 -6.80 -10.76 27.98
CA PHE A 183 -7.93 -10.96 27.07
C PHE A 183 -7.45 -11.37 25.67
N MET A 184 -6.42 -10.72 25.12
CA MET A 184 -5.78 -11.15 23.87
C MET A 184 -5.28 -12.61 23.95
N THR A 185 -4.64 -13.01 25.06
CA THR A 185 -4.22 -14.39 25.31
C THR A 185 -5.40 -15.38 25.32
N LYS A 186 -6.57 -14.99 25.85
CA LYS A 186 -7.79 -15.82 25.80
C LYS A 186 -8.34 -16.00 24.38
N VAL A 187 -8.41 -14.91 23.61
CA VAL A 187 -8.84 -14.95 22.20
C VAL A 187 -7.89 -15.79 21.33
N LEU A 188 -6.58 -15.73 21.59
CA LEU A 188 -5.59 -16.58 20.92
C LEU A 188 -5.62 -18.04 21.42
N GLY A 189 -5.97 -18.28 22.68
CA GLY A 189 -6.21 -19.63 23.22
C GLY A 189 -7.34 -20.34 22.48
N HIS A 190 -8.50 -19.70 22.38
CA HIS A 190 -9.64 -20.18 21.58
C HIS A 190 -9.26 -20.46 20.12
N ALA A 191 -8.43 -19.62 19.49
CA ALA A 191 -7.94 -19.88 18.13
C ALA A 191 -7.03 -21.13 18.07
N LYS A 192 -6.12 -21.33 19.03
CA LYS A 192 -5.27 -22.54 19.11
C LYS A 192 -6.08 -23.82 19.35
N GLU A 193 -7.13 -23.75 20.17
CA GLU A 193 -8.08 -24.85 20.37
C GLU A 193 -8.84 -25.23 19.08
N ARG A 194 -8.96 -24.30 18.12
CA ARG A 194 -9.50 -24.52 16.77
C ARG A 194 -8.41 -24.78 15.71
N HIS A 195 -7.21 -25.17 16.14
CA HIS A 195 -6.05 -25.50 15.30
C HIS A 195 -5.48 -24.34 14.44
N PHE A 196 -5.74 -23.08 14.80
CA PHE A 196 -5.09 -21.94 14.15
C PHE A 196 -3.66 -21.73 14.66
N HIS A 197 -2.69 -21.74 13.75
CA HIS A 197 -1.36 -21.19 14.01
C HIS A 197 -1.47 -19.69 14.34
N SER A 198 -0.68 -19.22 15.30
CA SER A 198 -0.83 -17.85 15.84
C SER A 198 0.50 -17.27 16.33
N VAL A 199 0.92 -16.20 15.66
CA VAL A 199 2.10 -15.39 15.97
C VAL A 199 1.71 -14.21 16.86
N VAL A 200 2.55 -13.88 17.84
CA VAL A 200 2.36 -12.75 18.77
C VAL A 200 3.52 -11.77 18.61
N VAL A 201 3.32 -10.74 17.78
CA VAL A 201 4.31 -9.68 17.57
C VAL A 201 4.15 -8.57 18.61
N SER A 202 5.24 -8.25 19.31
CA SER A 202 5.29 -7.15 20.29
C SER A 202 6.21 -6.03 19.81
N LEU A 203 5.64 -4.90 19.42
CA LEU A 203 6.38 -3.68 19.01
C LEU A 203 7.28 -3.09 20.12
N ARG A 204 7.29 -3.68 21.33
CA ARG A 204 8.21 -3.31 22.42
C ARG A 204 9.52 -4.10 22.43
N LEU A 205 9.64 -5.11 21.55
CA LEU A 205 10.84 -5.93 21.38
C LEU A 205 11.66 -5.50 20.15
N ALA A 206 11.19 -4.47 19.43
CA ALA A 206 11.96 -3.81 18.38
C ALA A 206 12.76 -2.65 18.97
N ASP A 207 14.03 -2.55 18.59
CA ASP A 207 14.85 -1.38 18.84
C ASP A 207 14.36 -0.17 18.03
N THR A 208 14.71 1.04 18.48
CA THR A 208 14.23 2.29 17.88
C THR A 208 14.73 2.51 16.45
N ASP A 209 15.85 1.90 16.06
CA ASP A 209 16.40 1.99 14.71
C ASP A 209 15.61 1.14 13.69
N ILE A 210 14.88 0.11 14.13
CA ILE A 210 13.97 -0.69 13.30
C ILE A 210 12.84 0.19 12.78
N PHE A 211 12.32 1.11 13.60
CA PHE A 211 11.25 2.03 13.24
C PHE A 211 11.69 3.22 12.37
N THR A 212 12.96 3.29 11.93
CA THR A 212 13.45 4.38 11.07
C THR A 212 13.00 4.27 9.61
N SER A 213 12.60 3.09 9.14
CA SER A 213 12.05 2.91 7.79
C SER A 213 10.98 1.80 7.75
N LEU A 214 10.02 1.96 6.84
CA LEU A 214 8.99 0.94 6.59
C LEU A 214 9.61 -0.40 6.16
N ASP A 215 10.72 -0.36 5.41
CA ASP A 215 11.44 -1.55 4.96
C ASP A 215 11.95 -2.39 6.14
N ARG A 216 12.59 -1.73 7.11
CA ARG A 216 13.08 -2.38 8.34
C ARG A 216 11.96 -2.91 9.22
N VAL A 217 10.88 -2.14 9.41
CA VAL A 217 9.71 -2.60 10.19
C VAL A 217 9.09 -3.85 9.58
N LEU A 218 8.93 -3.91 8.26
CA LEU A 218 8.30 -5.05 7.59
C LEU A 218 9.25 -6.26 7.48
N GLN A 219 10.56 -6.06 7.30
CA GLN A 219 11.56 -7.13 7.41
C GLN A 219 11.56 -7.77 8.80
N TRP A 220 11.66 -6.95 9.85
CA TRP A 220 11.60 -7.40 11.24
C TRP A 220 10.29 -8.12 11.57
N PHE A 221 9.17 -7.64 11.04
CA PHE A 221 7.87 -8.29 11.18
C PHE A 221 7.86 -9.69 10.53
N CYS A 222 8.36 -9.83 9.30
CA CYS A 222 8.46 -11.12 8.62
C CYS A 222 9.39 -12.09 9.37
N ALA A 223 10.57 -11.63 9.81
CA ALA A 223 11.51 -12.47 10.57
C ALA A 223 10.92 -13.01 11.88
N ILE A 224 10.08 -12.23 12.59
CA ILE A 224 9.36 -12.70 13.79
C ILE A 224 8.24 -13.69 13.45
N VAL A 225 7.58 -13.53 12.29
CA VAL A 225 6.58 -14.49 11.80
C VAL A 225 7.25 -15.85 11.52
N ASP A 226 8.39 -15.85 10.84
CA ASP A 226 9.16 -17.07 10.53
C ASP A 226 9.63 -17.79 11.80
N ASP A 227 10.27 -17.05 12.72
CA ASP A 227 10.78 -17.55 14.01
C ASP A 227 9.68 -18.22 14.86
N GLN A 228 8.52 -17.57 15.00
CA GLN A 228 7.42 -18.10 15.81
C GLN A 228 6.62 -19.22 15.13
N LEU A 229 6.75 -19.39 13.80
CA LEU A 229 6.19 -20.52 13.06
C LEU A 229 7.20 -21.67 12.88
N GLY A 230 8.48 -21.47 13.24
CA GLY A 230 9.54 -22.47 13.09
C GLY A 230 9.98 -22.69 11.63
N LEU A 231 9.94 -21.63 10.82
CA LEU A 231 10.21 -21.67 9.38
C LEU A 231 11.62 -21.17 9.07
N GLU A 232 12.27 -21.74 8.05
CA GLU A 232 13.58 -21.28 7.59
C GLU A 232 13.44 -19.94 6.86
N SER A 233 13.87 -18.85 7.51
CA SER A 233 13.73 -17.48 6.98
C SER A 233 14.68 -17.23 5.80
N ASP A 234 14.13 -17.21 4.59
CA ASP A 234 14.84 -16.88 3.35
C ASP A 234 14.68 -15.39 2.96
N LEU A 235 14.33 -14.55 3.93
CA LEU A 235 13.94 -13.15 3.79
C LEU A 235 14.94 -12.33 2.96
N GLU A 236 16.25 -12.38 3.26
CA GLU A 236 17.27 -11.64 2.49
C GLU A 236 17.37 -12.08 1.02
N LYS A 237 17.10 -13.37 0.75
CA LYS A 237 17.11 -13.91 -0.62
C LYS A 237 15.89 -13.45 -1.40
N GLN A 238 14.73 -13.30 -0.75
CA GLN A 238 13.48 -12.90 -1.41
C GLN A 238 13.27 -11.38 -1.48
N TRP A 239 13.69 -10.62 -0.46
CA TRP A 239 13.43 -9.18 -0.34
C TRP A 239 14.23 -8.37 -1.37
N LYS A 240 13.61 -7.97 -2.48
CA LYS A 240 14.28 -7.15 -3.51
C LYS A 240 13.84 -5.69 -3.44
N PRO A 241 14.77 -4.72 -3.34
CA PRO A 241 14.43 -3.29 -3.30
C PRO A 241 13.59 -2.80 -4.48
N ILE A 242 13.67 -3.47 -5.64
CA ILE A 242 12.92 -3.11 -6.86
C ILE A 242 11.40 -3.20 -6.71
N PHE A 243 10.88 -4.09 -5.86
CA PHE A 243 9.44 -4.26 -5.66
C PHE A 243 8.86 -3.29 -4.60
N GLY A 244 9.71 -2.85 -3.67
CA GLY A 244 9.31 -2.01 -2.52
C GLY A 244 8.73 -2.81 -1.35
N SER A 245 8.84 -2.24 -0.15
CA SER A 245 8.62 -2.92 1.13
C SER A 245 7.24 -3.55 1.29
N ASN A 246 6.18 -2.87 0.84
CA ASN A 246 4.81 -3.38 0.92
C ASN A 246 4.62 -4.63 0.04
N TYR A 247 5.09 -4.60 -1.21
CA TYR A 247 4.99 -5.74 -2.10
C TYR A 247 5.80 -6.92 -1.56
N ASN A 248 7.05 -6.68 -1.15
CA ASN A 248 7.90 -7.71 -0.56
C ASN A 248 7.21 -8.37 0.65
N CYS A 249 6.64 -7.59 1.57
CA CYS A 249 5.94 -8.11 2.74
C CYS A 249 4.69 -8.94 2.37
N THR A 250 3.84 -8.45 1.47
CA THR A 250 2.63 -9.18 1.03
C THR A 250 2.99 -10.46 0.28
N HIS A 251 3.99 -10.41 -0.60
CA HIS A 251 4.46 -11.55 -1.38
C HIS A 251 5.12 -12.60 -0.48
N TYR A 252 6.00 -12.20 0.44
CA TYR A 252 6.70 -13.09 1.36
C TYR A 252 5.71 -13.85 2.26
N ILE A 253 4.83 -13.14 2.96
CA ILE A 253 3.84 -13.77 3.85
C ILE A 253 2.90 -14.69 3.06
N GLY A 254 2.47 -14.28 1.85
CA GLY A 254 1.62 -15.10 0.98
C GLY A 254 2.31 -16.30 0.31
N GLN A 255 3.60 -16.52 0.53
CA GLN A 255 4.32 -17.76 0.21
C GLN A 255 4.60 -18.63 1.44
N THR A 256 4.46 -18.07 2.63
CA THR A 256 4.91 -18.65 3.91
C THR A 256 3.73 -19.12 4.79
N VAL A 257 2.51 -18.62 4.55
CA VAL A 257 1.29 -18.86 5.37
C VAL A 257 0.06 -19.13 4.50
#